data_AF-A0A966Q784-F1
#
_entry.id   AF-A0A966Q784-F1
#
_cell.length_a   1.000
_cell.length_b   1.000
_cell.length_c   1.000
_cell.angle_alpha   90.00
_cell.angle_beta   90.00
_cell.angle_gamma   90.00
#
_symmetry.space_group_name_H-M   'P 1'
#
loop_
_entity.id
_entity.type
_entity.pdbx_description
1 polymer ?
#
loop_
_entity_poly.entity_id
_entity_poly.type
_entity_poly.pdbx_seq_one_letter_code
_entity_poly.pdbx_strand_id
1 'polypeptide(L)'
;MNFPKVIAVIPARYHSTRFPGKPLTLISGKPLLQWVWEAAKKAKSIQRVIIATDDARIAEVAEKFGAEVKMTRSDHPSGTDRIAEVTQGLESDWILNIQGDEPLIEGTFLDRWISGL
;
A
#
# COMPACT_ATOMS: atom_id res chain seq x y z
N MET A 1 -5.71 -7.50 26.33
CA MET A 1 -6.59 -6.98 25.26
C MET A 1 -6.05 -7.50 23.94
N ASN A 2 -6.90 -8.09 23.09
CA ASN A 2 -6.48 -8.51 21.76
C ASN A 2 -6.45 -7.26 20.88
N PHE A 3 -5.30 -6.89 20.35
CA PHE A 3 -5.23 -5.79 19.37
C PHE A 3 -5.84 -6.26 18.05
N PRO A 4 -6.59 -5.41 17.33
CA PRO A 4 -7.17 -5.79 16.05
C PRO A 4 -6.08 -6.17 15.06
N LYS A 5 -6.32 -7.22 14.28
CA LYS A 5 -5.45 -7.65 13.20
C LYS A 5 -5.67 -6.73 11.99
N VAL A 6 -4.71 -5.85 11.74
CA VAL A 6 -4.74 -4.85 10.67
C VAL A 6 -3.82 -5.28 9.53
N ILE A 7 -4.39 -5.33 8.32
CA ILE A 7 -3.64 -5.48 7.07
C ILE A 7 -3.70 -4.16 6.32
N ALA A 8 -2.55 -3.58 6.02
CA ALA A 8 -2.46 -2.42 5.15
C ALA A 8 -2.34 -2.84 3.69
N VAL A 9 -3.09 -2.16 2.81
CA VAL A 9 -3.01 -2.35 1.37
C VAL A 9 -2.73 -0.99 0.73
N ILE A 10 -1.70 -0.95 -0.11
CA ILE A 10 -1.26 0.23 -0.86
C ILE A 10 -1.62 0.02 -2.33
N PRO A 11 -2.71 0.61 -2.84
CA PRO A 11 -3.04 0.53 -4.26
C PRO A 11 -2.07 1.38 -5.07
N ALA A 12 -1.44 0.78 -6.09
CA ALA A 12 -0.49 1.43 -6.97
C ALA A 12 -0.82 1.12 -8.42
N ARG A 13 -1.25 2.13 -9.19
CA ARG A 13 -1.51 2.01 -10.63
C ARG A 13 -0.48 2.77 -11.43
N TYR A 14 -0.07 2.22 -12.57
CA TYR A 14 0.84 2.91 -13.47
C TYR A 14 0.13 4.01 -14.28
N HIS A 15 -1.07 3.70 -14.79
CA HIS A 15 -1.82 4.52 -15.75
C HIS A 15 -2.64 5.64 -15.09
N SER A 16 -1.99 6.53 -14.36
CA SER A 16 -2.62 7.78 -13.91
C SER A 16 -2.62 8.81 -15.04
N THR A 17 -3.78 9.38 -15.37
CA THR A 17 -3.93 10.40 -16.42
C THR A 17 -3.14 11.67 -16.15
N ARG A 18 -3.02 12.07 -14.87
CA ARG A 18 -2.34 13.31 -14.44
C ARG A 18 -0.85 13.12 -14.19
N PHE A 19 -0.43 11.90 -13.85
CA PHE A 19 0.97 11.60 -13.56
C PHE A 19 1.30 10.12 -13.82
N PRO A 20 1.53 9.74 -15.09
CA PRO A 20 1.88 8.36 -15.45
C PRO A 20 3.15 7.89 -14.73
N GLY A 21 3.16 6.65 -14.24
CA GLY A 21 4.32 6.09 -13.55
C GLY A 21 4.62 6.74 -12.19
N LYS A 22 3.69 7.54 -11.62
CA LYS A 22 3.83 8.21 -10.32
C LYS A 22 4.41 7.31 -9.22
N PRO A 23 3.97 6.05 -9.00
CA PRO A 23 4.53 5.20 -7.95
C PRO A 23 6.04 4.95 -8.06
N LEU A 24 6.56 4.97 -9.29
CA LEU A 24 7.99 4.71 -9.61
C LEU A 24 8.82 6.00 -9.68
N THR A 25 8.20 7.17 -9.51
CA THR A 25 8.93 8.44 -9.51
C THR A 25 9.91 8.46 -8.35
N LEU A 26 11.16 8.81 -8.64
CA LEU A 26 12.19 8.90 -7.61
C LEU A 26 12.03 10.20 -6.81
N ILE A 27 11.93 10.05 -5.49
CA ILE A 27 12.02 11.13 -4.51
C ILE A 27 13.27 10.85 -3.70
N SER A 28 14.27 11.74 -3.82
CA SER A 28 15.56 11.60 -3.15
C SER A 28 16.24 10.24 -3.38
N GLY A 29 16.20 9.76 -4.63
CA GLY A 29 16.84 8.50 -5.04
C GLY A 29 16.04 7.23 -4.76
N LYS A 30 14.84 7.33 -4.18
CA LYS A 30 13.99 6.19 -3.83
C LYS A 30 12.61 6.32 -4.50
N PRO A 31 12.01 5.23 -5.04
CA PRO A 31 10.65 5.28 -5.58
C PRO A 31 9.65 5.83 -4.56
N LEU A 32 8.74 6.68 -5.01
CA LEU A 32 7.67 7.27 -4.20
C LEU A 32 6.90 6.18 -3.42
N LEU A 33 6.59 5.07 -4.08
CA LEU A 33 5.87 3.94 -3.48
C LEU A 33 6.64 3.29 -2.32
N GLN A 34 7.98 3.26 -2.40
CA GLN A 34 8.81 2.68 -1.35
C GLN A 34 8.76 3.52 -0.07
N TRP A 35 8.67 4.85 -0.17
CA TRP A 35 8.50 5.71 1.01
C TRP A 35 7.23 5.37 1.79
N VAL A 36 6.11 5.22 1.07
CA VAL A 36 4.81 4.85 1.67
C VAL A 36 4.87 3.46 2.30
N TRP A 37 5.44 2.48 1.59
CA TRP A 37 5.58 1.11 2.09
C TRP A 37 6.46 1.04 3.35
N GLU A 38 7.60 1.73 3.36
CA GLU A 38 8.49 1.76 4.53
C GLU A 38 7.81 2.41 5.74
N ALA A 39 7.01 3.46 5.54
CA ALA A 39 6.24 4.08 6.62
C ALA A 39 5.20 3.12 7.20
N ALA A 40 4.43 2.45 6.34
CA ALA A 40 3.45 1.44 6.74
C ALA A 40 4.13 0.26 7.48
N LYS A 41 5.30 -0.18 7.03
CA LYS A 41 6.09 -1.25 7.67
C LYS A 41 6.64 -0.89 9.04
N LYS A 42 6.79 0.41 9.35
CA LYS A 42 7.26 0.90 10.66
C LYS A 42 6.15 1.01 11.69
N ALA A 43 4.88 1.02 11.28
CA ALA A 43 3.74 1.03 12.20
C ALA A 43 3.65 -0.31 12.94
N LYS A 44 3.55 -0.25 14.28
CA LYS A 44 3.49 -1.45 15.14
C LYS A 44 2.13 -2.12 15.13
N SER A 45 1.08 -1.36 14.84
CA SER A 45 -0.30 -1.82 14.78
C SER A 45 -0.65 -2.54 13.48
N ILE A 46 0.23 -2.54 12.47
CA ILE A 46 0.01 -3.15 11.16
C ILE A 46 0.83 -4.45 11.06
N GLN A 47 0.17 -5.60 10.88
CA GLN A 47 0.87 -6.90 10.84
C GLN A 47 1.35 -7.28 9.43
N ARG A 48 0.72 -6.74 8.39
CA ARG A 48 1.01 -7.06 7.00
C ARG A 48 0.79 -5.83 6.13
N VAL A 49 1.68 -5.62 5.16
CA VAL A 49 1.60 -4.52 4.19
C VAL A 49 1.69 -5.13 2.80
N ILE A 50 0.67 -4.93 1.97
CA ILE A 50 0.56 -5.47 0.62
C ILE A 50 0.49 -4.32 -0.37
N ILE A 51 1.29 -4.36 -1.42
CA ILE A 51 1.14 -3.48 -2.58
C ILE A 51 0.20 -4.16 -3.59
N ALA A 52 -0.88 -3.49 -3.96
CA ALA A 52 -1.84 -3.98 -4.94
C ALA A 52 -1.63 -3.23 -6.26
N THR A 53 -1.22 -3.92 -7.32
CA THR A 53 -0.90 -3.29 -8.61
C THR A 53 -1.39 -4.11 -9.80
N ASP A 54 -1.65 -3.45 -10.92
CA ASP A 54 -1.94 -4.06 -12.21
C ASP A 54 -0.74 -4.06 -13.16
N ASP A 55 0.41 -3.52 -12.73
CA ASP A 55 1.55 -3.27 -13.60
C ASP A 55 2.80 -4.03 -13.14
N ALA A 56 3.33 -4.87 -14.03
CA ALA A 56 4.51 -5.69 -13.74
C ALA A 56 5.76 -4.86 -13.40
N ARG A 57 5.89 -3.63 -13.94
CA ARG A 57 7.03 -2.75 -13.62
C ARG A 57 6.96 -2.25 -12.18
N ILE A 58 5.75 -1.99 -11.68
CA ILE A 58 5.54 -1.63 -10.27
C ILE A 58 5.85 -2.82 -9.38
N ALA A 59 5.34 -4.00 -9.73
CA ALA A 59 5.58 -5.23 -8.98
C ALA A 59 7.08 -5.53 -8.87
N GLU A 60 7.81 -5.51 -9.98
CA GLU A 60 9.24 -5.80 -10.02
C GLU A 60 10.05 -4.83 -9.12
N VAL A 61 9.75 -3.53 -9.17
CA VAL A 61 10.43 -2.55 -8.31
C VAL A 61 10.06 -2.76 -6.83
N ALA A 62 8.79 -3.07 -6.54
CA ALA A 62 8.30 -3.30 -5.19
C ALA A 62 8.91 -4.53 -4.53
N GLU A 63 9.00 -5.63 -5.25
CA GLU A 63 9.65 -6.86 -4.78
C GLU A 63 11.14 -6.64 -4.50
N LYS A 64 11.83 -5.81 -5.30
CA LYS A 64 13.26 -5.46 -5.07
C LYS A 64 13.51 -4.73 -3.75
N PHE A 65 12.54 -3.97 -3.23
CA PHE A 65 12.63 -3.37 -1.90
C PHE A 65 11.99 -4.23 -0.79
N GLY A 66 11.60 -5.46 -1.11
CA GLY A 66 11.13 -6.45 -0.14
C GLY A 66 9.65 -6.36 0.20
N ALA A 67 8.85 -5.65 -0.61
CA ALA A 67 7.41 -5.60 -0.41
C ALA A 67 6.72 -6.89 -0.86
N GLU A 68 5.66 -7.25 -0.13
CA GLU A 68 4.68 -8.19 -0.64
C GLU A 68 3.83 -7.49 -1.70
N VAL A 69 3.73 -8.10 -2.88
CA VAL A 69 2.94 -7.58 -4.00
C VAL A 69 1.85 -8.58 -4.35
N LYS A 70 0.66 -8.07 -4.63
CA LYS A 70 -0.40 -8.82 -5.29
C LYS A 70 -0.78 -8.12 -6.60
N MET A 71 -0.69 -8.89 -7.68
CA MET A 71 -1.23 -8.49 -8.97
C MET A 71 -2.75 -8.46 -8.90
N THR A 72 -3.33 -7.50 -9.61
CA THR A 72 -4.77 -7.23 -9.65
C THR A 72 -5.22 -6.94 -11.07
N ARG A 73 -6.52 -6.98 -11.30
CA ARG A 73 -7.08 -6.60 -12.61
C ARG A 73 -6.79 -5.13 -12.94
N SER A 74 -6.61 -4.84 -14.22
CA SER A 74 -6.30 -3.50 -14.72
C SER A 74 -7.52 -2.61 -14.93
N ASP A 75 -8.73 -3.16 -14.83
CA ASP A 75 -10.01 -2.50 -15.13
C ASP A 75 -10.77 -2.00 -13.88
N HIS A 76 -10.15 -2.03 -12.71
CA HIS A 76 -10.76 -1.48 -11.50
C HIS A 76 -10.99 0.03 -11.60
N PRO A 77 -12.21 0.52 -11.30
CA PRO A 77 -12.52 1.94 -11.43
C PRO A 77 -11.85 2.79 -10.34
N SER A 78 -11.54 2.20 -9.18
CA SER A 78 -10.88 2.90 -8.07
C SER A 78 -9.81 2.05 -7.37
N GLY A 79 -9.01 2.71 -6.52
CA GLY A 79 -8.08 2.03 -5.63
C GLY A 79 -8.78 1.13 -4.62
N THR A 80 -10.00 1.48 -4.19
CA THR A 80 -10.78 0.69 -3.23
C THR A 80 -11.24 -0.63 -3.83
N ASP A 81 -11.68 -0.65 -5.10
CA ASP A 81 -12.06 -1.90 -5.78
C ASP A 81 -10.86 -2.85 -5.95
N ARG A 82 -9.68 -2.27 -6.22
CA ARG A 82 -8.42 -3.00 -6.27
C ARG A 82 -8.05 -3.62 -4.92
N ILE A 83 -8.26 -2.88 -3.83
CA ILE A 83 -8.05 -3.41 -2.47
C ILE A 83 -9.02 -4.55 -2.21
N ALA A 84 -10.29 -4.40 -2.57
CA ALA A 84 -11.31 -5.42 -2.38
C ALA A 84 -10.91 -6.77 -3.01
N GLU A 85 -10.37 -6.76 -4.24
CA GLU A 85 -9.80 -7.98 -4.88
C GLU A 85 -8.70 -8.61 -4.02
N VAL A 86 -7.74 -7.81 -3.57
CA VAL A 86 -6.56 -8.29 -2.81
C VAL A 86 -6.92 -8.86 -1.44
N THR A 87 -7.96 -8.32 -0.83
CA THR A 87 -8.38 -8.67 0.54
C THR A 87 -9.34 -9.84 0.60
N GLN A 88 -9.85 -10.32 -0.54
CA GLN A 88 -10.69 -11.52 -0.57
C GLN A 88 -9.96 -12.71 0.08
N GLY A 89 -10.61 -13.32 1.07
CA GLY A 89 -10.08 -14.48 1.80
C GLY A 89 -8.95 -14.16 2.80
N LEU A 90 -8.61 -12.88 3.02
CA LEU A 90 -7.69 -12.51 4.08
C LEU A 90 -8.42 -12.45 5.43
N GLU A 91 -7.89 -13.14 6.42
CA GLU A 91 -8.34 -12.96 7.81
C GLU A 91 -7.72 -11.69 8.40
N SER A 92 -8.54 -10.67 8.59
CA SER A 92 -8.20 -9.41 9.26
C SER A 92 -9.43 -8.89 9.98
N ASP A 93 -9.22 -8.18 11.09
CA ASP A 93 -10.28 -7.36 11.66
C ASP A 93 -10.48 -6.14 10.76
N TRP A 94 -9.40 -5.43 10.43
CA TRP A 94 -9.44 -4.22 9.59
C TRP A 94 -8.50 -4.26 8.40
N ILE A 95 -8.96 -3.64 7.31
CA ILE A 95 -8.16 -3.30 6.13
C ILE A 95 -7.87 -1.81 6.15
N LEU A 96 -6.59 -1.46 6.21
CA LEU A 96 -6.15 -0.08 6.10
C LEU A 96 -5.76 0.22 4.64
N ASN A 97 -6.54 1.10 4.00
CA ASN A 97 -6.19 1.65 2.68
C ASN A 97 -5.21 2.80 2.86
N ILE A 98 -3.94 2.62 2.44
CA ILE A 98 -2.93 3.68 2.44
C ILE A 98 -2.71 4.12 1.01
N GLN A 99 -2.99 5.38 0.68
CA GLN A 99 -2.78 5.86 -0.68
C GLN A 99 -1.29 5.84 -1.04
N GLY A 100 -0.97 5.23 -2.18
CA GLY A 100 0.40 5.05 -2.66
C GLY A 100 1.09 6.36 -3.08
N ASP A 101 0.49 7.52 -2.82
CA ASP A 101 1.01 8.85 -3.13
C ASP A 101 1.16 9.79 -1.94
N GLU A 102 1.20 9.24 -0.72
CA GLU A 102 1.47 9.96 0.52
C GLU A 102 2.89 9.67 1.07
N PRO A 103 3.98 10.09 0.38
CA PRO A 103 5.35 9.70 0.76
C PRO A 103 5.83 10.29 2.10
N LEU A 104 5.06 11.21 2.69
CA LEU A 104 5.36 11.83 3.99
C LEU A 104 4.58 11.21 5.15
N ILE A 105 3.79 10.17 4.91
CA ILE A 105 3.08 9.48 5.99
C ILE A 105 4.07 8.85 6.98
N GLU A 106 3.75 8.92 8.26
CA GLU A 106 4.58 8.36 9.33
C GLU A 106 3.91 7.14 9.97
N GLY A 107 4.69 6.11 10.28
CA GLY A 107 4.18 4.92 10.98
C GLY A 107 3.58 5.25 12.37
N THR A 108 4.12 6.26 13.05
CA THR A 108 3.59 6.78 14.32
C THR A 108 2.21 7.42 14.18
N PHE A 109 1.96 8.10 13.04
CA PHE A 109 0.64 8.64 12.72
C PHE A 109 -0.35 7.50 12.49
N LEU A 110 0.03 6.48 11.71
CA LEU A 110 -0.79 5.30 11.48
C LEU A 110 -1.15 4.58 12.79
N ASP A 111 -0.16 4.37 13.66
CA ASP A 111 -0.36 3.76 14.97
C ASP A 111 -1.34 4.56 15.85
N ARG A 112 -1.21 5.89 15.87
CA ARG A 112 -2.10 6.77 16.63
C ARG A 112 -3.52 6.74 16.07
N TRP A 113 -3.65 6.75 14.75
CA TRP A 113 -4.95 6.72 14.07
C TRP A 113 -5.69 5.41 14.34
N ILE A 114 -5.00 4.27 14.21
CA ILE A 114 -5.58 2.95 14.50
C ILE A 114 -5.97 2.82 15.98
N SER A 115 -5.18 3.36 16.91
CA SER A 115 -5.46 3.28 18.34
C SER A 115 -6.64 4.16 18.80
N GLY A 116 -7.08 5.11 17.97
CA GLY A 116 -8.17 6.04 18.28
C GLY A 116 -9.54 5.63 17.72
N LEU A 117 -9.60 4.49 17.02
CA LEU A 117 -10.81 3.88 16.47
C LEU A 117 -11.39 2.86 17.45
#